data_AF-A0A2R6H1R6-F1
#
_entry.id   AF-A0A2R6H1R6-F1
#
_cell.length_a   1.000
_cell.length_b   1.000
_cell.length_c   1.000
_cell.angle_alpha   90.00
_cell.angle_beta   90.00
_cell.angle_gamma   90.00
#
_symmetry.space_group_name_H-M   'P 1'
#
loop_
_entity.id
_entity.type
_entity.pdbx_description
1 polymer ?
#
loop_
_entity_poly.entity_id
_entity_poly.type
_entity_poly.pdbx_seq_one_letter_code
_entity_poly.pdbx_strand_id
1 'polypeptide(L)'
;MTDYFEVHERDGAARVGELRLAESVATPALVDDVDADTAGAVHTILDDAGSRWPAEPDIPEGDDGAVTILPHRGLPAGTPDEVAEAFADDYPDVAFPSGAVVSPTSAGDHPADISVLSGAPGYVGYGSAFVDALTTVKDAVPADTALYLPGVATPRNVATLVYAGVDLVDPHRAVVRGTEGRYLTTDEAYFLEDLGELPCVCPACQGPRDAFDRSDCVEHNVYALAAELARVRRRIRDGRLRDYIEGQARQDNWLTAAVRIMDQRYGYVEQRAPLIRRAELAAATEDAIRRVEIQRFAQRVTERYVPRFDDRPLVLVPCSARKPYSDSQSHKQYHDAIQWRAHVVSMTSPIGVVPQELELTYPAQHYDSVVTGEWSANEIEFVARVLERYLEGADYPEIVAHVPGEGYREICERVADSLGREFTYTVRDHPTTADSLGNLAAELKGWDTYRKSAREHRTIRAVADYQFGAGAGDELFGDIGTQGRYPQLRADDADGEQLAALAQQYGVLSLTTAGARRWVDSDVPTKTVEIEPFIPHGSVLAPGIVEASDDIRVGDEVVVTGEAAFGVGRAQMHGAEMNSSTRGIAVQMRHTEEL
;
A
#
# COMPACT_ATOMS: atom_id res chain seq x y z
N MET A 1 9.31 -1.74 -25.75
CA MET A 1 8.06 -1.12 -25.26
C MET A 1 7.07 -2.25 -25.06
N THR A 2 6.32 -2.29 -23.95
CA THR A 2 5.32 -3.35 -23.76
C THR A 2 4.02 -2.98 -24.46
N ASP A 3 3.52 -3.88 -25.30
CA ASP A 3 2.35 -3.65 -26.14
C ASP A 3 1.08 -4.33 -25.61
N TYR A 4 1.22 -5.30 -24.71
CA TYR A 4 0.14 -6.21 -24.37
C TYR A 4 -0.23 -6.29 -22.88
N PHE A 5 0.50 -5.67 -21.94
CA PHE A 5 0.12 -5.73 -20.51
C PHE A 5 -0.24 -4.36 -19.92
N GLU A 6 -1.49 -4.16 -19.50
CA GLU A 6 -1.97 -2.90 -18.91
C GLU A 6 -2.37 -3.09 -17.43
N VAL A 7 -1.98 -2.17 -16.55
CA VAL A 7 -2.33 -2.23 -15.12
C VAL A 7 -3.54 -1.32 -14.84
N HIS A 8 -4.58 -1.90 -14.24
CA HIS A 8 -5.86 -1.21 -13.97
C HIS A 8 -6.03 -0.81 -12.50
N GLU A 9 -5.71 -1.72 -11.57
CA GLU A 9 -5.87 -1.50 -10.14
C GLU A 9 -4.67 -2.05 -9.36
N ARG A 10 -4.43 -1.55 -8.15
CA ARG A 10 -3.27 -1.92 -7.32
C ARG A 10 -3.60 -1.97 -5.83
N ASP A 11 -2.90 -2.83 -5.11
CA ASP A 11 -2.80 -2.84 -3.65
C ASP A 11 -1.36 -3.12 -3.23
N GLY A 12 -0.56 -2.06 -3.10
CA GLY A 12 0.88 -2.19 -2.93
C GLY A 12 1.55 -2.64 -4.23
N ALA A 13 2.46 -3.61 -4.14
CA ALA A 13 3.10 -4.19 -5.32
C ALA A 13 2.18 -5.16 -6.08
N ALA A 14 1.07 -5.61 -5.48
CA ALA A 14 0.08 -6.42 -6.17
C ALA A 14 -0.75 -5.58 -7.14
N ARG A 15 -1.04 -6.17 -8.31
CA ARG A 15 -1.69 -5.48 -9.43
C ARG A 15 -2.81 -6.34 -9.98
N VAL A 16 -3.92 -5.70 -10.35
CA VAL A 16 -4.89 -6.26 -11.29
C VAL A 16 -4.62 -5.58 -12.61
N GLY A 17 -4.12 -6.35 -13.57
CA GLY A 17 -3.89 -5.91 -14.93
C GLY A 17 -4.67 -6.74 -15.93
N GLU A 18 -4.38 -6.50 -17.20
CA GLU A 18 -4.96 -7.14 -18.36
C GLU A 18 -3.85 -7.45 -19.36
N LEU A 19 -3.71 -8.72 -19.71
CA LEU A 19 -2.99 -9.15 -20.91
C LEU A 19 -3.96 -9.04 -22.09
N ARG A 20 -3.67 -8.16 -23.02
CA ARG A 20 -4.52 -7.76 -24.15
C ARG A 20 -4.31 -8.68 -25.35
N LEU A 21 -4.48 -9.97 -25.12
CA LEU A 21 -4.51 -10.98 -26.18
C LEU A 21 -5.84 -10.89 -26.96
N ALA A 22 -5.98 -11.70 -28.01
CA ALA A 22 -7.22 -11.84 -28.77
C ALA A 22 -8.43 -12.12 -27.86
N GLU A 23 -8.21 -12.89 -26.79
CA GLU A 23 -9.09 -12.97 -25.63
C GLU A 23 -8.36 -12.43 -24.39
N SER A 24 -8.78 -11.26 -23.90
CA SER A 24 -8.13 -10.61 -22.76
C SER A 24 -8.08 -11.48 -21.51
N VAL A 25 -6.93 -11.51 -20.84
CA VAL A 25 -6.72 -12.24 -19.57
C VAL A 25 -6.47 -11.28 -18.43
N ALA A 26 -7.33 -11.31 -17.41
CA ALA A 26 -7.19 -10.48 -16.22
C ALA A 26 -6.18 -11.09 -15.22
N THR A 27 -5.21 -10.29 -14.76
CA THR A 27 -4.18 -10.72 -13.81
C THR A 27 -4.53 -10.34 -12.34
N PRO A 28 -3.95 -11.00 -11.32
CA PRO A 28 -3.13 -12.19 -11.42
C PRO A 28 -3.88 -13.40 -12.00
N ALA A 29 -3.24 -14.16 -12.88
CA ALA A 29 -3.88 -15.26 -13.62
C ALA A 29 -3.14 -16.60 -13.46
N LEU A 30 -3.90 -17.69 -13.65
CA LEU A 30 -3.37 -19.03 -13.77
C LEU A 30 -3.21 -19.35 -15.26
N VAL A 31 -1.97 -19.51 -15.71
CA VAL A 31 -1.61 -19.70 -17.12
C VAL A 31 -0.96 -21.06 -17.33
N ASP A 32 -1.11 -21.62 -18.52
CA ASP A 32 -0.48 -22.88 -18.90
C ASP A 32 -0.17 -22.89 -20.40
N ASP A 33 0.51 -23.93 -20.84
CA ASP A 33 0.85 -24.18 -22.24
C ASP A 33 -0.43 -24.25 -23.11
N VAL A 34 -0.36 -23.73 -24.33
CA VAL A 34 -1.46 -23.79 -25.33
C VAL A 34 -1.89 -25.23 -25.65
N ASP A 35 -0.97 -26.20 -25.53
CA ASP A 35 -1.25 -27.62 -25.77
C ASP A 35 -1.71 -28.39 -24.51
N ALA A 36 -1.83 -27.71 -23.36
CA ALA A 36 -2.21 -28.35 -22.10
C ALA A 36 -3.73 -28.62 -22.00
N ASP A 37 -4.09 -29.85 -21.63
CA ASP A 37 -5.46 -30.22 -21.25
C ASP A 37 -5.62 -30.16 -19.72
N THR A 38 -5.52 -28.95 -19.17
CA THR A 38 -5.59 -28.73 -17.71
C THR A 38 -7.01 -28.34 -17.30
N ALA A 39 -7.63 -29.16 -16.44
CA ALA A 39 -8.96 -28.89 -15.90
C ALA A 39 -8.98 -27.61 -15.03
N GLY A 40 -10.08 -26.86 -15.11
CA GLY A 40 -10.33 -25.68 -14.27
C GLY A 40 -10.29 -24.36 -15.03
N ALA A 41 -10.31 -23.25 -14.30
CA ALA A 41 -10.21 -21.91 -14.88
C ALA A 41 -8.73 -21.53 -15.12
N VAL A 42 -8.08 -22.26 -16.04
CA VAL A 42 -6.70 -22.06 -16.48
C VAL A 42 -6.72 -21.43 -17.87
N HIS A 43 -5.87 -20.43 -18.11
CA HIS A 43 -5.70 -19.82 -19.42
C HIS A 43 -4.53 -20.50 -20.15
N THR A 44 -4.82 -21.31 -21.17
CA THR A 44 -3.82 -21.98 -22.03
C THR A 44 -3.32 -20.97 -23.07
N ILE A 45 -2.37 -20.13 -22.66
CA ILE A 45 -1.93 -18.95 -23.42
C ILE A 45 -0.41 -18.84 -23.53
N LEU A 46 0.35 -19.85 -23.13
CA LEU A 46 1.81 -19.84 -23.22
C LEU A 46 2.28 -20.74 -24.37
N ASP A 47 3.07 -20.20 -25.29
CA ASP A 47 3.74 -20.95 -26.34
C ASP A 47 5.26 -20.83 -26.17
N ASP A 48 5.92 -21.89 -25.71
CA ASP A 48 7.36 -21.87 -25.45
C ASP A 48 8.17 -22.24 -26.70
N ALA A 49 8.85 -21.24 -27.27
CA ALA A 49 9.72 -21.41 -28.44
C ALA A 49 10.98 -22.27 -28.17
N GLY A 50 11.22 -22.60 -26.91
CA GLY A 50 12.16 -23.63 -26.49
C GLY A 50 13.53 -23.11 -26.08
N SER A 51 14.33 -24.03 -25.56
CA SER A 51 15.62 -23.70 -24.95
C SER A 51 16.74 -23.49 -25.99
N ARG A 52 17.57 -22.47 -25.73
CA ARG A 52 18.82 -22.16 -26.44
C ARG A 52 20.03 -22.97 -25.97
N TRP A 53 19.88 -23.84 -24.97
CA TRP A 53 20.95 -24.73 -24.50
C TRP A 53 21.36 -25.81 -25.54
N PRO A 54 20.43 -26.55 -26.16
CA PRO A 54 20.77 -27.58 -27.14
C PRO A 54 21.05 -27.05 -28.56
N ALA A 55 20.40 -25.96 -28.97
CA ALA A 55 20.49 -25.35 -30.30
C ALA A 55 20.05 -23.88 -30.24
N GLU A 56 20.19 -23.10 -31.31
CA GLU A 56 19.54 -21.79 -31.46
C GLU A 56 18.25 -21.98 -32.28
N PRO A 57 17.06 -21.95 -31.65
CA PRO A 57 15.80 -22.01 -32.37
C PRO A 57 15.58 -20.73 -33.17
N ASP A 58 14.93 -20.86 -34.34
CA ASP A 58 14.41 -19.70 -35.06
C ASP A 58 13.32 -19.01 -34.23
N ILE A 59 13.18 -17.69 -34.41
CA ILE A 59 12.10 -16.93 -33.77
C ILE A 59 10.79 -17.31 -34.48
N PRO A 60 9.76 -17.77 -33.76
CA PRO A 60 8.48 -18.13 -34.36
C PRO A 60 7.75 -16.90 -34.92
N GLU A 61 6.79 -17.12 -35.82
CA GLU A 61 5.99 -16.03 -36.40
C GLU A 61 5.06 -15.36 -35.37
N GLY A 62 4.70 -16.07 -34.29
CA GLY A 62 3.82 -15.62 -33.21
C GLY A 62 2.35 -15.40 -33.63
N ASP A 63 1.46 -15.30 -32.65
CA ASP A 63 0.09 -14.84 -32.87
C ASP A 63 -0.45 -14.02 -31.68
N ASP A 64 -1.53 -13.26 -31.89
CA ASP A 64 -2.13 -12.40 -30.85
C ASP A 64 -2.96 -13.18 -29.81
N GLY A 65 -3.14 -14.48 -29.98
CA GLY A 65 -3.94 -15.34 -29.10
C GLY A 65 -3.16 -15.93 -27.92
N ALA A 66 -1.83 -16.00 -28.02
CA ALA A 66 -0.95 -16.53 -26.99
C ALA A 66 0.26 -15.61 -26.75
N VAL A 67 0.91 -15.80 -25.61
CA VAL A 67 2.20 -15.19 -25.32
C VAL A 67 3.30 -16.18 -25.67
N THR A 68 4.11 -15.82 -26.65
CA THR A 68 5.28 -16.60 -27.04
C THR A 68 6.42 -16.34 -26.07
N ILE A 69 6.82 -17.35 -25.30
CA ILE A 69 8.08 -17.30 -24.56
C ILE A 69 9.21 -17.45 -25.58
N LEU A 70 9.99 -16.39 -25.73
CA LEU A 70 11.04 -16.32 -26.74
C LEU A 70 12.14 -17.35 -26.46
N PRO A 71 12.89 -17.79 -27.49
CA PRO A 71 13.98 -18.75 -27.31
C PRO A 71 14.96 -18.29 -26.23
N HIS A 72 15.28 -19.15 -25.26
CA HIS A 72 15.91 -18.71 -24.01
C HIS A 72 16.85 -19.72 -23.35
N ARG A 73 17.73 -19.23 -22.49
CA ARG A 73 18.61 -19.98 -21.58
C ARG A 73 18.16 -19.77 -20.15
N GLY A 74 17.28 -20.65 -19.67
CA GLY A 74 16.88 -20.68 -18.28
C GLY A 74 18.06 -21.08 -17.39
N LEU A 75 18.29 -20.34 -16.30
CA LEU A 75 19.33 -20.61 -15.32
C LEU A 75 18.72 -21.07 -13.99
N PRO A 76 19.34 -22.06 -13.31
CA PRO A 76 18.92 -22.45 -11.97
C PRO A 76 19.28 -21.36 -10.94
N ALA A 77 18.51 -21.31 -9.85
CA ALA A 77 18.83 -20.45 -8.72
C ALA A 77 20.23 -20.76 -8.16
N GLY A 78 20.97 -19.71 -7.80
CA GLY A 78 22.34 -19.82 -7.28
C GLY A 78 23.41 -19.98 -8.36
N THR A 79 23.07 -19.80 -9.64
CA THR A 79 24.07 -19.66 -10.72
C THR A 79 24.99 -18.46 -10.40
N PRO A 80 26.34 -18.61 -10.48
CA PRO A 80 27.26 -17.49 -10.26
C PRO A 80 27.03 -16.34 -11.24
N ASP A 81 27.15 -15.09 -10.77
CA ASP A 81 26.89 -13.90 -11.59
C ASP A 81 27.70 -13.88 -12.90
N GLU A 82 28.99 -14.22 -12.83
CA GLU A 82 29.88 -14.31 -14.00
C GLU A 82 29.35 -15.28 -15.08
N VAL A 83 28.66 -16.34 -14.67
CA VAL A 83 28.04 -17.32 -15.58
C VAL A 83 26.72 -16.78 -16.09
N ALA A 84 25.90 -16.19 -15.22
CA ALA A 84 24.63 -15.62 -15.62
C ALA A 84 24.78 -14.49 -16.65
N GLU A 85 25.77 -13.61 -16.45
CA GLU A 85 26.12 -12.53 -17.39
C GLU A 85 26.65 -13.08 -18.71
N ALA A 86 27.52 -14.10 -18.68
CA ALA A 86 28.12 -14.67 -19.89
C ALA A 86 27.11 -15.39 -20.81
N PHE A 87 25.97 -15.81 -20.26
CA PHE A 87 24.92 -16.53 -20.99
C PHE A 87 23.59 -15.78 -21.04
N ALA A 88 23.59 -14.48 -20.69
CA ALA A 88 22.40 -13.63 -20.82
C ALA A 88 21.93 -13.60 -22.28
N ASP A 89 20.63 -13.75 -22.49
CA ASP A 89 20.02 -13.69 -23.81
C ASP A 89 19.67 -12.25 -24.18
N ASP A 90 19.93 -11.92 -25.45
CA ASP A 90 19.31 -10.78 -26.09
C ASP A 90 17.96 -11.20 -26.68
N TYR A 91 16.93 -10.41 -26.39
CA TYR A 91 15.58 -10.62 -26.87
C TYR A 91 15.24 -9.67 -28.04
N PRO A 92 14.76 -10.19 -29.17
CA PRO A 92 14.33 -9.37 -30.31
C PRO A 92 13.05 -8.59 -29.96
N ASP A 93 12.90 -7.41 -30.56
CA ASP A 93 11.65 -6.66 -30.55
C ASP A 93 10.68 -7.28 -31.57
N VAL A 94 9.56 -7.82 -31.09
CA VAL A 94 8.58 -8.57 -31.89
C VAL A 94 7.21 -7.91 -31.82
N ALA A 95 6.43 -8.04 -32.88
CA ALA A 95 5.12 -7.37 -33.02
C ALA A 95 3.94 -8.18 -32.47
N PHE A 96 4.21 -9.22 -31.68
CA PHE A 96 3.23 -10.13 -31.08
C PHE A 96 3.51 -10.24 -29.57
N PRO A 97 2.53 -10.69 -28.74
CA PRO A 97 2.71 -10.80 -27.30
C PRO A 97 3.87 -11.75 -26.96
N SER A 98 4.84 -11.26 -26.19
CA SER A 98 6.08 -12.03 -25.95
C SER A 98 6.55 -12.06 -24.50
N GLY A 99 7.30 -13.12 -24.17
CA GLY A 99 7.90 -13.33 -22.87
C GLY A 99 9.43 -13.50 -22.93
N ALA A 100 10.14 -12.77 -22.08
CA ALA A 100 11.58 -12.87 -21.87
C ALA A 100 11.88 -13.66 -20.60
N VAL A 101 12.77 -14.66 -20.67
CA VAL A 101 13.20 -15.44 -19.51
C VAL A 101 14.39 -14.78 -18.84
N VAL A 102 14.19 -14.31 -17.61
CA VAL A 102 15.17 -13.51 -16.87
C VAL A 102 15.58 -14.19 -15.57
N SER A 103 16.69 -13.75 -15.02
CA SER A 103 17.18 -14.04 -13.67
C SER A 103 17.40 -12.73 -12.92
N PRO A 104 17.62 -12.72 -11.60
CA PRO A 104 17.96 -11.48 -10.89
C PRO A 104 19.14 -10.72 -11.49
N THR A 105 20.11 -11.44 -12.09
CA THR A 105 21.30 -10.86 -12.73
C THR A 105 21.03 -10.39 -14.17
N SER A 106 20.09 -11.01 -14.90
CA SER A 106 19.78 -10.68 -16.30
C SER A 106 18.49 -9.88 -16.50
N ALA A 107 17.78 -9.53 -15.42
CA ALA A 107 16.58 -8.69 -15.46
C ALA A 107 16.92 -7.28 -15.94
N GLY A 108 16.00 -6.68 -16.70
CA GLY A 108 16.18 -5.35 -17.30
C GLY A 108 14.99 -4.98 -18.18
N ASP A 109 15.14 -3.88 -18.92
CA ASP A 109 14.19 -3.41 -19.93
C ASP A 109 14.36 -4.19 -21.24
N HIS A 110 13.85 -5.42 -21.25
CA HIS A 110 13.77 -6.25 -22.44
C HIS A 110 12.49 -5.91 -23.23
N PRO A 111 12.49 -5.96 -24.57
CA PRO A 111 11.32 -5.71 -25.40
C PRO A 111 10.34 -6.90 -25.34
N ALA A 112 9.72 -7.13 -24.18
CA ALA A 112 8.78 -8.21 -23.92
C ALA A 112 7.68 -7.77 -22.95
N ASP A 113 6.48 -8.33 -23.10
CA ASP A 113 5.32 -8.02 -22.26
C ASP A 113 5.32 -8.78 -20.94
N ILE A 114 6.01 -9.92 -20.92
CA ILE A 114 6.16 -10.78 -19.76
C ILE A 114 7.64 -11.00 -19.46
N SER A 115 8.03 -10.82 -18.20
CA SER A 115 9.28 -11.33 -17.65
C SER A 115 9.01 -12.65 -16.93
N VAL A 116 9.68 -13.73 -17.34
CA VAL A 116 9.58 -15.05 -16.71
C VAL A 116 10.78 -15.24 -15.79
N LEU A 117 10.54 -15.36 -14.48
CA LEU A 117 11.63 -15.54 -13.52
C LEU A 117 12.14 -16.99 -13.53
N SER A 118 13.27 -17.22 -14.20
CA SER A 118 13.99 -18.49 -14.19
C SER A 118 14.47 -18.85 -12.79
N GLY A 119 14.51 -20.15 -12.49
CA GLY A 119 14.97 -20.66 -11.20
C GLY A 119 14.01 -20.41 -10.03
N ALA A 120 12.77 -19.96 -10.28
CA ALA A 120 11.75 -19.70 -9.25
C ALA A 120 11.63 -20.78 -8.15
N PRO A 121 11.64 -22.10 -8.47
CA PRO A 121 11.59 -23.15 -7.44
C PRO A 121 12.75 -23.14 -6.44
N GLY A 122 13.88 -22.53 -6.77
CA GLY A 122 15.03 -22.39 -5.87
C GLY A 122 14.96 -21.18 -4.93
N TYR A 123 14.10 -20.19 -5.21
CA TYR A 123 13.88 -19.03 -4.35
C TYR A 123 12.68 -19.23 -3.42
N VAL A 124 11.58 -19.75 -3.96
CA VAL A 124 10.32 -19.90 -3.21
C VAL A 124 10.45 -20.93 -2.09
N GLY A 125 10.03 -20.54 -0.88
CA GLY A 125 10.24 -21.31 0.35
C GLY A 125 11.38 -20.78 1.22
N TYR A 126 12.22 -19.88 0.69
CA TYR A 126 13.29 -19.20 1.41
C TYR A 126 13.03 -17.69 1.45
N GLY A 127 12.55 -17.16 2.57
CA GLY A 127 12.03 -15.79 2.66
C GLY A 127 12.98 -14.70 2.12
N SER A 128 14.28 -14.74 2.46
CA SER A 128 15.23 -13.74 1.98
C SER A 128 15.53 -13.89 0.49
N ALA A 129 15.85 -15.11 0.03
CA ALA A 129 16.16 -15.36 -1.37
C ALA A 129 14.96 -15.04 -2.29
N PHE A 130 13.74 -15.36 -1.84
CA PHE A 130 12.51 -15.00 -2.54
C PHE A 130 12.35 -13.49 -2.66
N VAL A 131 12.40 -12.77 -1.53
CA VAL A 131 12.18 -11.31 -1.54
C VAL A 131 13.28 -10.59 -2.32
N ASP A 132 14.54 -11.00 -2.16
CA ASP A 132 15.67 -10.40 -2.88
C ASP A 132 15.53 -10.62 -4.39
N ALA A 133 15.31 -11.86 -4.84
CA ALA A 133 15.11 -12.15 -6.26
C ALA A 133 13.92 -11.37 -6.85
N LEU A 134 12.79 -11.32 -6.14
CA LEU A 134 11.59 -10.63 -6.61
C LEU A 134 11.79 -9.12 -6.70
N THR A 135 12.33 -8.50 -5.65
CA THR A 135 12.54 -7.05 -5.63
C THR A 135 13.59 -6.61 -6.65
N THR A 136 14.70 -7.37 -6.79
CA THR A 136 15.70 -7.13 -7.84
C THR A 136 15.09 -7.16 -9.23
N VAL A 137 14.30 -8.19 -9.56
CA VAL A 137 13.65 -8.28 -10.87
C VAL A 137 12.66 -7.13 -11.04
N LYS A 138 11.81 -6.87 -10.05
CA LYS A 138 10.76 -5.84 -10.11
C LYS A 138 11.27 -4.40 -10.15
N ASP A 139 12.50 -4.15 -9.73
CA ASP A 139 13.16 -2.85 -9.85
C ASP A 139 13.92 -2.70 -11.18
N ALA A 140 14.27 -3.82 -11.84
CA ALA A 140 14.97 -3.83 -13.13
C ALA A 140 14.03 -3.86 -14.35
N VAL A 141 12.87 -4.52 -14.24
CA VAL A 141 11.90 -4.64 -15.34
C VAL A 141 10.93 -3.45 -15.38
N PRO A 142 10.43 -3.06 -16.57
CA PRO A 142 9.45 -1.99 -16.69
C PRO A 142 8.18 -2.24 -15.87
N ALA A 143 7.58 -1.15 -15.37
CA ALA A 143 6.41 -1.22 -14.50
C ALA A 143 5.15 -1.71 -15.22
N ASP A 144 5.10 -1.66 -16.55
CA ASP A 144 4.06 -2.20 -17.43
C ASP A 144 4.47 -3.53 -18.09
N THR A 145 5.42 -4.25 -17.50
CA THR A 145 5.72 -5.66 -17.80
C THR A 145 5.11 -6.58 -16.73
N ALA A 146 4.46 -7.67 -17.15
CA ALA A 146 3.93 -8.68 -16.26
C ALA A 146 5.07 -9.60 -15.76
N LEU A 147 5.01 -10.03 -14.50
CA LEU A 147 5.95 -11.00 -13.94
C LEU A 147 5.31 -12.37 -13.82
N TYR A 148 5.87 -13.36 -14.52
CA TYR A 148 5.50 -14.76 -14.44
C TYR A 148 6.46 -15.54 -13.55
N LEU A 149 5.91 -16.28 -12.59
CA LEU A 149 6.66 -17.10 -11.64
C LEU A 149 6.32 -18.60 -11.79
N PRO A 150 7.12 -19.37 -12.55
CA PRO A 150 6.76 -20.73 -12.91
C PRO A 150 7.00 -21.77 -11.80
N GLY A 151 6.16 -22.81 -11.72
CA GLY A 151 6.39 -24.07 -11.02
C GLY A 151 6.30 -24.02 -9.50
N VAL A 152 5.71 -22.97 -8.92
CA VAL A 152 5.79 -22.71 -7.46
C VAL A 152 4.46 -22.43 -6.77
N ALA A 153 3.39 -22.16 -7.52
CA ALA A 153 2.14 -21.69 -6.94
C ALA A 153 1.31 -22.82 -6.32
N THR A 154 0.71 -22.52 -5.18
CA THR A 154 -0.21 -23.37 -4.43
C THR A 154 -1.31 -22.48 -3.85
N PRO A 155 -2.48 -23.02 -3.50
CA PRO A 155 -3.53 -22.23 -2.85
C PRO A 155 -3.05 -21.57 -1.54
N ARG A 156 -2.09 -22.17 -0.84
CA ARG A 156 -1.54 -21.63 0.41
C ARG A 156 -0.68 -20.38 0.21
N ASN A 157 0.05 -20.27 -0.91
CA ASN A 157 1.08 -19.24 -1.08
C ASN A 157 0.80 -18.16 -2.11
N VAL A 158 -0.12 -18.40 -3.05
CA VAL A 158 -0.29 -17.53 -4.22
C VAL A 158 -0.61 -16.08 -3.86
N ALA A 159 -1.35 -15.84 -2.77
CA ALA A 159 -1.61 -14.48 -2.30
C ALA A 159 -0.32 -13.73 -1.91
N THR A 160 0.64 -14.41 -1.27
CA THR A 160 1.94 -13.83 -0.90
C THR A 160 2.81 -13.59 -2.13
N LEU A 161 2.77 -14.48 -3.12
CA LEU A 161 3.46 -14.28 -4.40
C LEU A 161 2.93 -13.03 -5.11
N VAL A 162 1.61 -12.89 -5.20
CA VAL A 162 0.97 -11.72 -5.82
C VAL A 162 1.28 -10.43 -5.04
N TYR A 163 1.28 -10.47 -3.71
CA TYR A 163 1.66 -9.33 -2.88
C TYR A 163 3.10 -8.87 -3.08
N ALA A 164 4.01 -9.79 -3.43
CA ALA A 164 5.37 -9.44 -3.80
C ALA A 164 5.46 -8.77 -5.19
N GLY A 165 4.42 -8.86 -6.02
CA GLY A 165 4.34 -8.26 -7.36
C GLY A 165 4.32 -9.26 -8.52
N VAL A 166 3.97 -10.52 -8.27
CA VAL A 166 3.76 -11.54 -9.32
C VAL A 166 2.39 -11.36 -9.95
N ASP A 167 2.33 -11.43 -11.30
CA ASP A 167 1.09 -11.30 -12.07
C ASP A 167 0.64 -12.63 -12.67
N LEU A 168 1.55 -13.56 -12.94
CA LEU A 168 1.20 -14.84 -13.56
C LEU A 168 1.84 -16.01 -12.81
N VAL A 169 1.11 -17.12 -12.74
CA VAL A 169 1.56 -18.39 -12.16
C VAL A 169 0.98 -19.56 -12.96
N ASP A 170 1.57 -20.75 -12.87
CA ASP A 170 1.07 -21.97 -13.51
C ASP A 170 0.52 -22.99 -12.51
N PRO A 171 -0.23 -24.01 -12.99
CA PRO A 171 -0.76 -25.07 -12.14
C PRO A 171 0.26 -26.18 -11.85
N HIS A 172 1.49 -26.15 -12.39
CA HIS A 172 2.39 -27.31 -12.41
C HIS A 172 2.69 -27.82 -11.00
N ARG A 173 2.90 -26.91 -10.04
CA ARG A 173 3.11 -27.30 -8.64
C ARG A 173 1.88 -27.94 -8.02
N ALA A 174 0.69 -27.43 -8.31
CA ALA A 174 -0.58 -27.99 -7.85
C ALA A 174 -0.83 -29.40 -8.45
N VAL A 175 -0.52 -29.58 -9.73
CA VAL A 175 -0.60 -30.86 -10.47
C VAL A 175 0.38 -31.89 -9.88
N VAL A 176 1.66 -31.53 -9.73
CA VAL A 176 2.68 -32.43 -9.15
C VAL A 176 2.26 -32.87 -7.75
N ARG A 177 1.74 -31.97 -6.90
CA ARG A 177 1.22 -32.34 -5.58
C ARG A 177 0.03 -33.28 -5.65
N GLY A 178 -0.88 -33.08 -6.60
CA GLY A 178 -2.02 -33.99 -6.80
C GLY A 178 -1.59 -35.41 -7.16
N THR A 179 -0.62 -35.56 -8.07
CA THR A 179 -0.08 -36.87 -8.48
C THR A 179 0.69 -37.59 -7.36
N GLU A 180 1.25 -36.83 -6.42
CA GLU A 180 1.84 -37.33 -5.18
C GLU A 180 0.79 -37.75 -4.13
N GLY A 181 -0.50 -37.49 -4.37
CA GLY A 181 -1.57 -37.72 -3.40
C GLY A 181 -1.61 -36.66 -2.29
N ARG A 182 -1.16 -35.43 -2.57
CA ARG A 182 -1.26 -34.28 -1.66
C ARG A 182 -2.45 -33.41 -2.03
N TYR A 183 -3.43 -33.35 -1.14
CA TYR A 183 -4.63 -32.52 -1.26
C TYR A 183 -4.33 -31.13 -0.68
N LEU A 184 -4.37 -30.10 -1.53
CA LEU A 184 -4.01 -28.73 -1.17
C LEU A 184 -5.24 -27.92 -0.73
N THR A 185 -5.09 -27.15 0.34
CA THR A 185 -6.01 -26.10 0.77
C THR A 185 -5.25 -24.78 0.89
N THR A 186 -5.97 -23.71 1.24
CA THR A 186 -5.38 -22.38 1.45
C THR A 186 -4.56 -22.27 2.73
N ASP A 187 -4.63 -23.28 3.57
CA ASP A 187 -4.04 -23.33 4.90
C ASP A 187 -3.22 -24.60 5.15
N GLU A 188 -3.34 -25.68 4.36
CA GLU A 188 -2.58 -26.94 4.55
C GLU A 188 -2.43 -27.80 3.27
N ALA A 189 -1.53 -28.78 3.32
CA ALA A 189 -1.37 -29.84 2.33
C ALA A 189 -1.49 -31.23 2.98
N TYR A 190 -2.68 -31.82 2.91
CA TYR A 190 -2.99 -33.12 3.51
C TYR A 190 -2.52 -34.28 2.64
N PHE A 191 -2.17 -35.41 3.26
CA PHE A 191 -2.12 -36.67 2.52
C PHE A 191 -3.55 -37.12 2.22
N LEU A 192 -3.81 -37.47 0.97
CA LEU A 192 -5.15 -37.88 0.54
C LEU A 192 -5.67 -39.03 1.39
N GLU A 193 -4.84 -40.05 1.64
CA GLU A 193 -5.19 -41.24 2.43
C GLU A 193 -5.63 -40.95 3.87
N ASP A 194 -5.23 -39.81 4.45
CA ASP A 194 -5.60 -39.41 5.81
C ASP A 194 -6.96 -38.69 5.89
N LEU A 195 -7.51 -38.26 4.75
CA LEU A 195 -8.77 -37.53 4.69
C LEU A 195 -9.97 -38.47 4.77
N GLY A 196 -10.72 -38.41 5.87
CA GLY A 196 -12.04 -39.07 6.00
C GLY A 196 -13.18 -38.32 5.29
N GLU A 197 -13.00 -37.02 5.05
CA GLU A 197 -13.92 -36.17 4.30
C GLU A 197 -13.13 -35.18 3.42
N LEU A 198 -13.74 -34.69 2.34
CA LEU A 198 -13.14 -33.71 1.44
C LEU A 198 -13.61 -32.29 1.83
N PRO A 199 -12.76 -31.43 2.39
CA PRO A 199 -13.15 -30.09 2.86
C PRO A 199 -13.24 -29.08 1.71
N CYS A 200 -13.92 -29.42 0.62
CA CYS A 200 -14.10 -28.57 -0.56
C CYS A 200 -15.42 -28.89 -1.27
N VAL A 201 -15.87 -27.95 -2.11
CA VAL A 201 -17.13 -28.04 -2.87
C VAL A 201 -16.91 -27.90 -4.39
N CYS A 202 -15.67 -27.98 -4.86
CA CYS A 202 -15.35 -27.95 -6.29
C CYS A 202 -15.90 -29.19 -7.01
N PRO A 203 -15.99 -29.18 -8.36
CA PRO A 203 -16.52 -30.30 -9.13
C PRO A 203 -15.88 -31.66 -8.78
N ALA A 204 -14.55 -31.70 -8.63
CA ALA A 204 -13.83 -32.92 -8.27
C ALA A 204 -14.22 -33.46 -6.87
N CYS A 205 -14.54 -32.59 -5.92
CA CYS A 205 -14.86 -32.97 -4.54
C CYS A 205 -16.34 -33.29 -4.28
N GLN A 206 -17.22 -33.21 -5.28
CA GLN A 206 -18.65 -33.50 -5.13
C GLN A 206 -18.96 -35.01 -5.06
N GLY A 207 -18.03 -35.86 -5.50
CA GLY A 207 -18.14 -37.32 -5.43
C GLY A 207 -17.91 -37.89 -4.01
N PRO A 208 -18.22 -39.17 -3.78
CA PRO A 208 -17.94 -39.82 -2.51
C PRO A 208 -16.42 -39.93 -2.27
N ARG A 209 -15.98 -39.66 -1.03
CA ARG A 209 -14.56 -39.70 -0.65
C ARG A 209 -13.88 -41.02 -1.05
N ASP A 210 -14.53 -42.17 -0.88
CA ASP A 210 -13.97 -43.48 -1.20
C ASP A 210 -13.63 -43.69 -2.69
N ALA A 211 -14.27 -42.93 -3.59
CA ALA A 211 -14.00 -42.96 -5.02
C ALA A 211 -12.96 -41.90 -5.45
N PHE A 212 -12.63 -40.95 -4.57
CA PHE A 212 -11.74 -39.84 -4.88
C PHE A 212 -10.29 -40.29 -4.90
N ASP A 213 -9.67 -40.22 -6.08
CA ASP A 213 -8.31 -40.68 -6.34
C ASP A 213 -7.31 -39.53 -6.57
N ARG A 214 -6.11 -39.86 -7.06
CA ARG A 214 -5.06 -38.86 -7.31
C ARG A 214 -5.37 -37.96 -8.51
N SER A 215 -6.10 -38.46 -9.50
CA SER A 215 -6.53 -37.67 -10.65
C SER A 215 -7.54 -36.62 -10.20
N ASP A 216 -8.52 -37.00 -9.38
CA ASP A 216 -9.44 -36.05 -8.76
C ASP A 216 -8.71 -35.04 -7.86
N CYS A 217 -7.64 -35.49 -7.18
CA CYS A 217 -6.79 -34.63 -6.36
C CYS A 217 -6.04 -33.58 -7.19
N VAL A 218 -5.56 -33.95 -8.39
CA VAL A 218 -4.97 -33.00 -9.34
C VAL A 218 -6.01 -31.94 -9.72
N GLU A 219 -7.20 -32.35 -10.16
CA GLU A 219 -8.27 -31.42 -10.53
C GLU A 219 -8.63 -30.48 -9.36
N HIS A 220 -8.84 -31.05 -8.16
CA HIS A 220 -9.12 -30.26 -6.95
C HIS A 220 -8.04 -29.21 -6.68
N ASN A 221 -6.76 -29.59 -6.74
CA ASN A 221 -5.67 -28.68 -6.45
C ASN A 221 -5.64 -27.49 -7.42
N VAL A 222 -5.94 -27.73 -8.71
CA VAL A 222 -6.05 -26.68 -9.72
C VAL A 222 -7.27 -25.78 -9.47
N TYR A 223 -8.43 -26.37 -9.17
CA TYR A 223 -9.63 -25.59 -8.79
C TYR A 223 -9.40 -24.74 -7.54
N ALA A 224 -8.72 -25.27 -6.52
CA ALA A 224 -8.41 -24.55 -5.29
C ALA A 224 -7.47 -23.37 -5.56
N LEU A 225 -6.48 -23.54 -6.43
CA LEU A 225 -5.54 -22.48 -6.80
C LEU A 225 -6.25 -21.38 -7.60
N ALA A 226 -7.09 -21.76 -8.58
CA ALA A 226 -7.88 -20.80 -9.36
C ALA A 226 -8.87 -20.00 -8.49
N ALA A 227 -9.53 -20.68 -7.55
CA ALA A 227 -10.44 -20.03 -6.59
C ALA A 227 -9.70 -19.04 -5.69
N GLU A 228 -8.47 -19.37 -5.27
CA GLU A 228 -7.65 -18.47 -4.48
C GLU A 228 -7.20 -17.25 -5.27
N LEU A 229 -6.77 -17.40 -6.53
CA LEU A 229 -6.46 -16.25 -7.39
C LEU A 229 -7.64 -15.31 -7.59
N ALA A 230 -8.86 -15.85 -7.75
CA ALA A 230 -10.07 -15.03 -7.82
C ALA A 230 -10.31 -14.25 -6.51
N ARG A 231 -10.04 -14.87 -5.36
CA ARG A 231 -10.12 -14.23 -4.04
C ARG A 231 -9.07 -13.14 -3.88
N VAL A 232 -7.82 -13.38 -4.29
CA VAL A 232 -6.73 -12.41 -4.30
C VAL A 232 -7.09 -11.19 -5.16
N ARG A 233 -7.59 -11.41 -6.39
CA ARG A 233 -8.09 -10.32 -7.25
C ARG A 233 -9.15 -9.49 -6.55
N ARG A 234 -10.10 -10.11 -5.84
CA ARG A 234 -11.11 -9.35 -5.07
C ARG A 234 -10.46 -8.55 -3.93
N ARG A 235 -9.49 -9.12 -3.21
CA ARG A 235 -8.79 -8.44 -2.12
C ARG A 235 -7.98 -7.24 -2.57
N ILE A 236 -7.37 -7.29 -3.76
CA ILE A 236 -6.69 -6.13 -4.38
C ILE A 236 -7.69 -5.00 -4.63
N ARG A 237 -8.83 -5.30 -5.29
CA ARG A 237 -9.88 -4.29 -5.56
C ARG A 237 -10.48 -3.69 -4.28
N ASP A 238 -10.56 -4.50 -3.23
CA ASP A 238 -11.00 -4.05 -1.92
C ASP A 238 -9.94 -3.22 -1.18
N GLY A 239 -8.69 -3.21 -1.62
CA GLY A 239 -7.57 -2.60 -0.91
C GLY A 239 -7.26 -3.27 0.43
N ARG A 240 -7.52 -4.59 0.52
CA ARG A 240 -7.41 -5.42 1.74
C ARG A 240 -6.57 -6.68 1.53
N LEU A 241 -5.67 -6.69 0.55
CA LEU A 241 -4.80 -7.84 0.33
C LEU A 241 -3.85 -8.05 1.52
N ARG A 242 -3.27 -6.97 2.05
CA ARG A 242 -2.36 -7.07 3.20
C ARG A 242 -3.04 -7.66 4.44
N ASP A 243 -4.30 -7.28 4.72
CA ASP A 243 -5.10 -7.88 5.81
C ASP A 243 -5.22 -9.40 5.65
N TYR A 244 -5.52 -9.84 4.43
CA TYR A 244 -5.70 -11.24 4.12
C TYR A 244 -4.41 -12.05 4.29
N ILE A 245 -3.29 -11.48 3.85
CA ILE A 245 -1.97 -12.11 3.92
C ILE A 245 -1.45 -12.20 5.35
N GLU A 246 -1.68 -11.20 6.19
CA GLU A 246 -1.31 -11.30 7.61
C GLU A 246 -2.05 -12.45 8.31
N GLY A 247 -3.28 -12.75 7.90
CA GLY A 247 -4.00 -13.95 8.33
C GLY A 247 -3.36 -15.24 7.80
N GLN A 248 -3.05 -15.31 6.50
CA GLN A 248 -2.43 -16.50 5.89
C GLN A 248 -1.00 -16.77 6.37
N ALA A 249 -0.22 -15.72 6.65
CA ALA A 249 1.16 -15.82 7.10
C ALA A 249 1.28 -16.72 8.35
N ARG A 250 0.24 -16.77 9.19
CA ARG A 250 0.20 -17.60 10.41
C ARG A 250 0.03 -19.10 10.17
N GLN A 251 -0.26 -19.52 8.93
CA GLN A 251 -0.42 -20.92 8.56
C GLN A 251 0.87 -21.55 8.03
N ASP A 252 1.90 -20.75 7.73
CA ASP A 252 3.16 -21.27 7.20
C ASP A 252 4.36 -20.36 7.55
N ASN A 253 5.43 -20.97 8.05
CA ASN A 253 6.63 -20.26 8.50
C ASN A 253 7.33 -19.48 7.39
N TRP A 254 7.37 -20.00 6.15
CA TRP A 254 8.05 -19.29 5.06
C TRP A 254 7.22 -18.10 4.58
N LEU A 255 5.88 -18.18 4.64
CA LEU A 255 5.00 -17.04 4.37
C LEU A 255 5.18 -15.94 5.41
N THR A 256 5.24 -16.29 6.70
CA THR A 256 5.60 -15.35 7.77
C THR A 256 6.95 -14.69 7.49
N ALA A 257 7.96 -15.47 7.10
CA ALA A 257 9.28 -14.93 6.79
C ALA A 257 9.25 -13.97 5.60
N ALA A 258 8.56 -14.33 4.50
CA ALA A 258 8.44 -13.49 3.31
C ALA A 258 7.77 -12.14 3.65
N VAL A 259 6.63 -12.15 4.35
CA VAL A 259 5.93 -10.92 4.76
C VAL A 259 6.81 -10.01 5.59
N ARG A 260 7.51 -10.57 6.59
CA ARG A 260 8.39 -9.79 7.48
C ARG A 260 9.65 -9.26 6.81
N ILE A 261 10.16 -9.95 5.79
CA ILE A 261 11.32 -9.49 5.02
C ILE A 261 10.89 -8.43 3.99
N MET A 262 9.70 -8.57 3.40
CA MET A 262 9.08 -7.50 2.58
C MET A 262 8.95 -6.21 3.38
N ASP A 263 8.51 -6.26 4.64
CA ASP A 263 8.43 -5.09 5.52
C ASP A 263 9.81 -4.45 5.79
N GLN A 264 10.89 -5.25 5.74
CA GLN A 264 12.27 -4.75 5.87
C GLN A 264 12.79 -4.12 4.57
N ARG A 265 12.22 -4.48 3.42
CA ARG A 265 12.47 -3.82 2.12
C ARG A 265 11.56 -2.60 1.98
N TYR A 266 11.61 -1.71 2.98
CA TYR A 266 10.68 -0.59 3.11
C TYR A 266 10.59 0.27 1.84
N GLY A 267 11.71 0.59 1.18
CA GLY A 267 11.69 1.37 -0.07
C GLY A 267 10.84 0.74 -1.17
N TYR A 268 10.90 -0.58 -1.35
CA TYR A 268 10.13 -1.31 -2.35
C TYR A 268 8.62 -1.24 -2.08
N VAL A 269 8.22 -1.56 -0.84
CA VAL A 269 6.80 -1.58 -0.45
C VAL A 269 6.22 -0.18 -0.29
N GLU A 270 7.00 0.80 0.19
CA GLU A 270 6.56 2.18 0.41
C GLU A 270 6.26 2.88 -0.90
N GLN A 271 7.14 2.72 -1.89
CA GLN A 271 6.97 3.35 -3.21
C GLN A 271 5.66 2.93 -3.88
N ARG A 272 5.23 1.68 -3.65
CA ARG A 272 4.06 1.07 -4.28
C ARG A 272 2.80 1.15 -3.41
N ALA A 273 2.91 1.52 -2.14
CA ALA A 273 1.77 1.64 -1.24
C ALA A 273 1.04 2.99 -1.41
N PRO A 274 -0.28 2.99 -1.67
CA PRO A 274 -1.04 4.23 -1.86
C PRO A 274 -1.07 5.09 -0.58
N LEU A 275 -1.20 6.40 -0.76
CA LEU A 275 -1.28 7.36 0.35
C LEU A 275 -2.65 7.42 1.01
N ILE A 276 -3.70 7.04 0.27
CA ILE A 276 -5.09 7.14 0.69
C ILE A 276 -5.84 5.89 0.27
N ARG A 277 -6.72 5.41 1.16
CA ARG A 277 -7.66 4.32 0.88
C ARG A 277 -8.99 4.59 1.54
N ARG A 278 -10.05 3.98 1.00
CA ARG A 278 -11.35 3.86 1.69
C ARG A 278 -11.44 2.60 2.54
N ALA A 279 -10.62 1.60 2.21
CA ALA A 279 -10.58 0.33 2.90
C ALA A 279 -10.15 0.53 4.35
N GLU A 280 -10.82 -0.18 5.25
CA GLU A 280 -10.41 -0.27 6.64
C GLU A 280 -9.13 -1.12 6.74
N LEU A 281 -8.15 -0.62 7.49
CA LEU A 281 -6.91 -1.31 7.82
C LEU A 281 -7.11 -2.11 9.10
N ALA A 282 -7.08 -3.43 9.02
CA ALA A 282 -7.19 -4.29 10.21
C ALA A 282 -5.84 -4.37 10.94
N ALA A 283 -5.76 -3.74 12.11
CA ALA A 283 -4.63 -3.84 13.03
C ALA A 283 -4.87 -4.97 14.05
N ALA A 284 -5.01 -6.19 13.52
CA ALA A 284 -5.27 -7.40 14.31
C ALA A 284 -4.00 -8.21 14.63
N THR A 285 -2.85 -7.80 14.09
CA THR A 285 -1.56 -8.44 14.32
C THR A 285 -0.52 -7.40 14.70
N GLU A 286 0.51 -7.82 15.43
CA GLU A 286 1.66 -6.97 15.75
C GLU A 286 2.45 -6.55 14.49
N ASP A 287 2.38 -7.35 13.42
CA ASP A 287 3.00 -7.01 12.13
C ASP A 287 2.36 -5.74 11.52
N ALA A 288 1.14 -5.36 11.94
CA ALA A 288 0.47 -4.13 11.51
C ALA A 288 1.26 -2.86 11.83
N ILE A 289 2.04 -2.84 12.92
CA ILE A 289 2.92 -1.71 13.27
C ILE A 289 3.91 -1.44 12.14
N ARG A 290 4.36 -2.47 11.42
CA ARG A 290 5.37 -2.37 10.35
C ARG A 290 4.79 -1.99 8.99
N ARG A 291 3.46 -1.94 8.86
CA ARG A 291 2.81 -1.53 7.61
C ARG A 291 3.24 -0.12 7.22
N VAL A 292 3.38 0.09 5.91
CA VAL A 292 3.79 1.38 5.36
C VAL A 292 2.85 2.49 5.83
N GLU A 293 1.55 2.25 5.83
CA GLU A 293 0.55 3.24 6.22
C GLU A 293 0.79 3.77 7.64
N ILE A 294 1.20 2.89 8.55
CA ILE A 294 1.49 3.20 9.95
C ILE A 294 2.83 3.92 10.07
N GLN A 295 3.89 3.35 9.50
CA GLN A 295 5.23 3.93 9.56
C GLN A 295 5.28 5.32 8.91
N ARG A 296 4.65 5.47 7.74
CA ARG A 296 4.56 6.73 7.00
C ARG A 296 3.79 7.79 7.75
N PHE A 297 2.65 7.43 8.37
CA PHE A 297 1.88 8.39 9.16
C PHE A 297 2.69 8.89 10.36
N ALA A 298 3.27 7.96 11.14
CA ALA A 298 4.11 8.29 12.28
C ALA A 298 5.29 9.18 11.85
N GLN A 299 5.99 8.81 10.78
CA GLN A 299 7.09 9.60 10.23
C GLN A 299 6.64 11.02 9.88
N ARG A 300 5.57 11.18 9.10
CA ARG A 300 5.08 12.50 8.66
C ARG A 300 4.57 13.36 9.81
N VAL A 301 3.96 12.76 10.84
CA VAL A 301 3.57 13.49 12.06
C VAL A 301 4.81 13.97 12.83
N THR A 302 5.89 13.19 12.86
CA THR A 302 7.10 13.59 13.60
C THR A 302 8.07 14.47 12.81
N GLU A 303 8.01 14.47 11.48
CA GLU A 303 8.99 15.16 10.62
C GLU A 303 8.41 16.35 9.86
N ARG A 304 7.08 16.41 9.66
CA ARG A 304 6.45 17.45 8.83
C ARG A 304 5.45 18.32 9.59
N TYR A 305 4.61 17.70 10.41
CA TYR A 305 3.56 18.41 11.15
C TYR A 305 4.16 19.39 12.15
N VAL A 306 3.69 20.64 12.11
CA VAL A 306 4.03 21.66 13.10
C VAL A 306 2.83 21.95 14.01
N PRO A 307 2.92 21.67 15.32
CA PRO A 307 1.87 22.02 16.27
C PRO A 307 1.78 23.54 16.47
N ARG A 308 0.68 24.13 16.01
CA ARG A 308 0.42 25.59 16.09
C ARG A 308 -0.33 25.97 17.37
N PHE A 309 0.15 25.45 18.50
CA PHE A 309 -0.46 25.58 19.84
C PHE A 309 0.60 25.82 20.92
N ASP A 310 1.72 26.46 20.57
CA ASP A 310 2.79 26.88 21.48
C ASP A 310 2.30 27.78 22.63
N ASP A 311 1.17 28.46 22.44
CA ASP A 311 0.50 29.28 23.45
C ASP A 311 -0.54 28.51 24.30
N ARG A 312 -0.62 27.18 24.19
CA ARG A 312 -1.63 26.34 24.85
C ARG A 312 -1.03 25.04 25.40
N PRO A 313 -1.60 24.48 26.47
CA PRO A 313 -1.19 23.17 26.98
C PRO A 313 -1.53 22.05 26.00
N LEU A 314 -0.77 20.97 26.06
CA LEU A 314 -1.09 19.70 25.40
C LEU A 314 -1.93 18.83 26.33
N VAL A 315 -2.99 18.21 25.79
CA VAL A 315 -3.72 17.13 26.46
C VAL A 315 -3.60 15.86 25.63
N LEU A 316 -2.96 14.85 26.22
CA LEU A 316 -2.90 13.49 25.70
C LEU A 316 -4.16 12.72 26.14
N VAL A 317 -4.86 12.11 25.20
CA VAL A 317 -6.08 11.30 25.47
C VAL A 317 -5.98 9.92 24.83
N PRO A 318 -6.69 8.90 25.34
CA PRO A 318 -6.78 7.61 24.65
C PRO A 318 -7.61 7.74 23.37
N CYS A 319 -7.38 6.84 22.42
CA CYS A 319 -8.20 6.72 21.21
C CYS A 319 -9.63 6.28 21.50
N SER A 320 -10.46 6.23 20.46
CA SER A 320 -11.81 5.66 20.50
C SER A 320 -12.07 4.70 19.35
N ALA A 321 -12.90 3.69 19.59
CA ALA A 321 -13.33 2.74 18.55
C ALA A 321 -14.05 3.47 17.40
N ARG A 322 -14.93 4.43 17.72
CA ARG A 322 -15.57 5.26 16.69
C ARG A 322 -14.59 6.31 16.17
N LYS A 323 -14.45 6.39 14.85
CA LYS A 323 -13.63 7.37 14.12
C LYS A 323 -14.50 8.24 13.20
N PRO A 324 -14.14 9.51 12.95
CA PRO A 324 -13.04 10.24 13.60
C PRO A 324 -13.26 10.37 15.12
N TYR A 325 -12.18 10.53 15.89
CA TYR A 325 -12.26 10.42 17.35
C TYR A 325 -13.18 11.47 17.95
N SER A 326 -13.18 12.69 17.40
CA SER A 326 -14.07 13.79 17.80
C SER A 326 -15.55 13.44 17.83
N ASP A 327 -15.98 12.44 17.05
CA ASP A 327 -17.38 12.02 16.97
C ASP A 327 -17.77 11.02 18.05
N SER A 328 -16.79 10.42 18.74
CA SER A 328 -17.01 9.48 19.82
C SER A 328 -17.59 10.15 21.07
N GLN A 329 -18.27 9.36 21.91
CA GLN A 329 -18.85 9.86 23.14
C GLN A 329 -17.78 10.27 24.17
N SER A 330 -16.65 9.56 24.23
CA SER A 330 -15.55 9.88 25.13
C SER A 330 -14.89 11.21 24.74
N HIS A 331 -14.57 11.41 23.47
CA HIS A 331 -13.96 12.66 23.00
C HIS A 331 -14.88 13.86 23.12
N LYS A 332 -16.20 13.69 22.98
CA LYS A 332 -17.16 14.75 23.29
C LYS A 332 -17.08 15.16 24.76
N GLN A 333 -16.97 14.21 25.69
CA GLN A 333 -16.81 14.51 27.12
C GLN A 333 -15.45 15.17 27.41
N TYR A 334 -14.36 14.73 26.77
CA TYR A 334 -13.06 15.39 26.91
C TYR A 334 -13.13 16.83 26.38
N HIS A 335 -13.72 17.03 25.20
CA HIS A 335 -13.94 18.36 24.64
C HIS A 335 -14.78 19.23 25.59
N ASP A 336 -15.80 18.67 26.24
CA ASP A 336 -16.62 19.41 27.20
C ASP A 336 -15.86 19.83 28.46
N ALA A 337 -14.84 19.07 28.88
CA ALA A 337 -13.93 19.45 29.96
C ALA A 337 -12.87 20.47 29.51
N ILE A 338 -12.32 20.30 28.31
CA ILE A 338 -11.24 21.11 27.75
C ILE A 338 -11.72 22.48 27.27
N GLN A 339 -12.91 22.56 26.65
CA GLN A 339 -13.55 23.79 26.18
C GLN A 339 -12.62 24.68 25.35
N TRP A 340 -11.92 24.12 24.36
CA TRP A 340 -10.98 24.85 23.50
C TRP A 340 -9.81 25.53 24.24
N ARG A 341 -9.39 25.01 25.40
CA ARG A 341 -8.26 25.56 26.18
C ARG A 341 -6.93 24.85 25.94
N ALA A 342 -6.94 23.73 25.23
CA ALA A 342 -5.76 22.91 25.01
C ALA A 342 -5.70 22.36 23.58
N HIS A 343 -4.51 21.97 23.16
CA HIS A 343 -4.33 21.10 22.01
C HIS A 343 -4.60 19.64 22.41
N VAL A 344 -5.31 18.88 21.58
CA VAL A 344 -5.65 17.48 21.87
C VAL A 344 -4.91 16.57 20.91
N VAL A 345 -4.18 15.61 21.49
CA VAL A 345 -3.50 14.54 20.74
C VAL A 345 -3.97 13.20 21.28
N SER A 346 -4.43 12.34 20.38
CA SER A 346 -4.85 10.98 20.73
C SER A 346 -3.68 10.02 20.66
N MET A 347 -3.51 9.18 21.68
CA MET A 347 -2.55 8.08 21.66
C MET A 347 -3.25 6.79 21.24
N THR A 348 -2.61 5.99 20.39
CA THR A 348 -3.18 4.71 19.95
C THR A 348 -2.12 3.75 19.41
N SER A 349 -2.41 2.45 19.48
CA SER A 349 -1.74 1.41 18.71
C SER A 349 -2.61 1.04 17.51
N PRO A 350 -2.04 0.83 16.31
CA PRO A 350 -0.60 0.81 16.00
C PRO A 350 -0.02 2.17 15.55
N ILE A 351 -0.78 3.27 15.54
CA ILE A 351 -0.35 4.52 14.88
C ILE A 351 0.69 5.34 15.67
N GLY A 352 0.65 5.32 17.00
CA GLY A 352 1.44 6.21 17.85
C GLY A 352 0.60 7.38 18.36
N VAL A 353 0.83 8.58 17.81
CA VAL A 353 0.13 9.80 18.20
C VAL A 353 -0.61 10.41 17.01
N VAL A 354 -1.82 10.90 17.26
CA VAL A 354 -2.69 11.53 16.26
C VAL A 354 -3.10 12.90 16.77
N PRO A 355 -2.46 13.99 16.30
CA PRO A 355 -2.96 15.33 16.51
C PRO A 355 -4.39 15.44 16.00
N GLN A 356 -5.26 16.13 16.73
CA GLN A 356 -6.67 16.20 16.37
C GLN A 356 -6.87 16.83 14.97
N GLU A 357 -5.92 17.60 14.43
CA GLU A 357 -6.02 18.15 13.06
C GLU A 357 -5.94 17.07 11.99
N LEU A 358 -5.29 15.95 12.30
CA LEU A 358 -5.02 14.85 11.39
C LEU A 358 -5.92 13.63 11.66
N GLU A 359 -6.96 13.76 12.50
CA GLU A 359 -7.83 12.63 12.85
C GLU A 359 -8.61 12.07 11.65
N LEU A 360 -8.83 12.89 10.62
CA LEU A 360 -9.46 12.49 9.36
C LEU A 360 -8.46 11.89 8.37
N THR A 361 -7.17 12.17 8.55
CA THR A 361 -6.12 11.84 7.61
C THR A 361 -5.83 10.35 7.65
N TYR A 362 -5.79 9.71 6.47
CA TYR A 362 -5.47 8.29 6.37
C TYR A 362 -4.06 7.98 6.94
N PRO A 363 -3.88 6.92 7.77
CA PRO A 363 -4.87 5.90 8.16
C PRO A 363 -5.60 6.17 9.48
N ALA A 364 -5.45 7.33 10.14
CA ALA A 364 -6.00 7.60 11.47
C ALA A 364 -7.53 7.41 11.57
N GLN A 365 -8.27 7.81 10.53
CA GLN A 365 -9.72 7.58 10.46
C GLN A 365 -10.10 6.13 10.07
N HIS A 366 -9.17 5.37 9.49
CA HIS A 366 -9.47 4.18 8.68
C HIS A 366 -8.86 2.88 9.21
N TYR A 367 -8.24 2.85 10.39
CA TYR A 367 -7.81 1.59 11.00
C TYR A 367 -8.91 1.01 11.89
N ASP A 368 -8.81 -0.28 12.21
CA ASP A 368 -9.51 -0.91 13.32
C ASP A 368 -8.52 -1.73 14.13
N SER A 369 -8.40 -1.47 15.43
CA SER A 369 -7.45 -2.15 16.31
C SER A 369 -8.18 -3.07 17.26
N VAL A 370 -7.56 -4.21 17.55
CA VAL A 370 -8.09 -5.15 18.54
C VAL A 370 -7.85 -4.59 19.93
N VAL A 371 -8.92 -4.14 20.60
CA VAL A 371 -8.84 -3.57 21.95
C VAL A 371 -9.06 -4.66 22.98
N THR A 372 -7.97 -5.18 23.55
CA THR A 372 -8.01 -6.13 24.69
C THR A 372 -7.76 -5.46 26.04
N GLY A 373 -7.25 -4.23 26.05
CA GLY A 373 -6.71 -3.56 27.24
C GLY A 373 -5.27 -4.00 27.57
N GLU A 374 -4.69 -4.92 26.81
CA GLU A 374 -3.31 -5.39 26.98
C GLU A 374 -2.43 -4.80 25.87
N TRP A 375 -1.31 -4.19 26.28
CA TRP A 375 -0.31 -3.65 25.37
C TRP A 375 0.92 -4.53 25.37
N SER A 376 1.39 -4.92 24.18
CA SER A 376 2.66 -5.60 24.04
C SER A 376 3.84 -4.64 24.26
N ALA A 377 5.00 -5.19 24.60
CA ALA A 377 6.23 -4.42 24.77
C ALA A 377 6.62 -3.64 23.49
N ASN A 378 6.41 -4.25 22.32
CA ASN A 378 6.71 -3.60 21.04
C ASN A 378 5.73 -2.46 20.73
N GLU A 379 4.45 -2.58 21.12
CA GLU A 379 3.50 -1.47 21.00
C GLU A 379 3.88 -0.31 21.91
N ILE A 380 4.21 -0.59 23.17
CA ILE A 380 4.67 0.43 24.13
C ILE A 380 5.92 1.13 23.60
N GLU A 381 6.92 0.38 23.14
CA GLU A 381 8.15 0.93 22.58
C GLU A 381 7.89 1.79 21.35
N PHE A 382 7.06 1.30 20.41
CA PHE A 382 6.74 2.02 19.20
C PHE A 382 6.02 3.35 19.50
N VAL A 383 4.95 3.31 20.30
CA VAL A 383 4.16 4.51 20.62
C VAL A 383 4.98 5.50 21.46
N ALA A 384 5.81 5.02 22.40
CA ALA A 384 6.72 5.87 23.16
C ALA A 384 7.70 6.61 22.25
N ARG A 385 8.34 5.90 21.31
CA ARG A 385 9.27 6.51 20.34
C ARG A 385 8.59 7.56 19.46
N VAL A 386 7.35 7.31 19.02
CA VAL A 386 6.60 8.28 18.22
C VAL A 386 6.22 9.52 19.04
N LEU A 387 5.74 9.33 20.27
CA LEU A 387 5.40 10.43 21.18
C LEU A 387 6.64 11.26 21.55
N GLU A 388 7.78 10.61 21.83
CA GLU A 388 9.04 11.27 22.12
C GLU A 388 9.47 12.18 20.98
N ARG A 389 9.58 11.66 19.75
CA ARG A 389 9.93 12.45 18.55
C ARG A 389 8.94 13.58 18.29
N TYR A 390 7.64 13.35 18.54
CA TYR A 390 6.61 14.38 18.41
C TYR A 390 6.85 15.54 19.40
N LEU A 391 7.20 15.24 20.65
CA LEU A 391 7.44 16.24 21.69
C LEU A 391 8.81 16.92 21.59
N GLU A 392 9.82 16.29 20.97
CA GLU A 392 11.08 16.96 20.64
C GLU A 392 10.88 18.13 19.66
N GLY A 393 9.93 18.00 18.73
CA GLY A 393 9.56 19.02 17.75
C GLY A 393 8.51 20.03 18.22
N ALA A 394 8.02 19.93 19.45
CA ALA A 394 6.90 20.73 19.96
C ALA A 394 7.23 21.37 21.31
N ASP A 395 6.99 22.67 21.45
CA ASP A 395 7.25 23.40 22.70
C ASP A 395 5.94 23.76 23.41
N TYR A 396 5.34 22.76 24.08
CA TYR A 396 4.16 22.98 24.89
C TYR A 396 4.53 23.54 26.27
N PRO A 397 3.83 24.58 26.77
CA PRO A 397 4.05 25.11 28.11
C PRO A 397 3.80 24.09 29.21
N GLU A 398 2.75 23.27 29.04
CA GLU A 398 2.33 22.23 29.98
C GLU A 398 1.86 20.99 29.19
N ILE A 399 2.10 19.80 29.76
CA ILE A 399 1.66 18.52 29.19
C ILE A 399 0.77 17.81 30.21
N VAL A 400 -0.50 17.62 29.84
CA VAL A 400 -1.51 16.94 30.64
C VAL A 400 -1.77 15.55 30.06
N ALA A 401 -1.40 14.52 30.80
CA ALA A 401 -1.68 13.13 30.45
C ALA A 401 -3.06 12.70 30.99
N HIS A 402 -4.09 12.83 30.16
CA HIS A 402 -5.45 12.36 30.46
C HIS A 402 -5.69 10.96 29.89
N VAL A 403 -4.87 10.00 30.33
CA VAL A 403 -4.86 8.62 29.82
C VAL A 403 -5.08 7.58 30.93
N PRO A 404 -5.68 6.41 30.62
CA PRO A 404 -5.82 5.34 31.60
C PRO A 404 -4.47 4.68 31.92
N GLY A 405 -4.45 3.79 32.91
CA GLY A 405 -3.22 3.08 33.32
C GLY A 405 -2.71 2.05 32.30
N GLU A 406 -3.62 1.36 31.59
CA GLU A 406 -3.37 0.23 30.68
C GLU A 406 -2.39 0.58 29.53
N GLY A 407 -1.08 0.47 29.77
CA GLY A 407 0.00 0.76 28.80
C GLY A 407 0.23 2.26 28.53
N TYR A 408 -0.83 3.08 28.43
CA TYR A 408 -0.70 4.51 28.13
C TYR A 408 0.13 5.28 29.16
N ARG A 409 -0.08 5.00 30.45
CA ARG A 409 0.65 5.67 31.53
C ARG A 409 2.14 5.33 31.49
N GLU A 410 2.47 4.06 31.28
CA GLU A 410 3.86 3.60 31.12
C GLU A 410 4.55 4.31 29.95
N ILE A 411 3.87 4.44 28.81
CA ILE A 411 4.38 5.21 27.66
C ILE A 411 4.66 6.66 28.06
N CYS A 412 3.72 7.33 28.74
CA CYS A 412 3.88 8.72 29.16
C CYS A 412 5.03 8.89 30.15
N GLU A 413 5.15 8.01 31.16
CA GLU A 413 6.23 8.06 32.17
C GLU A 413 7.59 7.86 31.51
N ARG A 414 7.72 6.88 30.59
CA ARG A 414 8.96 6.65 29.84
C ARG A 414 9.40 7.87 29.03
N VAL A 415 8.46 8.53 28.34
CA VAL A 415 8.76 9.72 27.53
C VAL A 415 9.06 10.95 28.40
N ALA A 416 8.30 11.14 29.49
CA ALA A 416 8.53 12.21 30.46
C ALA A 416 9.95 12.12 31.06
N ASP A 417 10.37 10.92 31.47
CA ASP A 417 11.71 10.65 31.99
C ASP A 417 12.80 10.89 30.94
N SER A 418 12.60 10.40 29.70
CA SER A 418 13.56 10.55 28.61
C SER A 418 13.80 12.02 28.22
N LEU A 419 12.73 12.81 28.15
CA LEU A 419 12.78 14.23 27.78
C LEU A 419 13.06 15.17 28.96
N GLY A 420 13.05 14.66 30.20
CA GLY A 420 13.15 15.48 31.41
C GLY A 420 12.01 16.48 31.55
N ARG A 421 10.80 16.12 31.11
CA ARG A 421 9.60 16.96 31.13
C ARG A 421 8.61 16.44 32.16
N GLU A 422 7.96 17.32 32.92
CA GLU A 422 6.92 16.93 33.88
C GLU A 422 5.57 16.80 33.18
N PHE A 423 4.87 15.69 33.43
CA PHE A 423 3.52 15.43 32.90
C PHE A 423 2.51 15.42 34.05
N THR A 424 1.40 16.16 33.89
CA THR A 424 0.30 16.16 34.88
C THR A 424 -0.71 15.07 34.54
N TYR A 425 -0.93 14.13 35.47
CA TYR A 425 -1.88 13.02 35.29
C TYR A 425 -3.23 13.35 35.94
N THR A 426 -4.31 13.29 35.15
CA THR A 426 -5.65 13.71 35.61
C THR A 426 -6.65 12.56 35.77
N VAL A 427 -6.36 11.38 35.22
CA VAL A 427 -7.21 10.19 35.32
C VAL A 427 -6.95 9.45 36.64
N ARG A 428 -8.03 9.07 37.34
CA ARG A 428 -7.97 8.19 38.52
C ARG A 428 -8.29 6.74 38.17
N ASP A 429 -9.57 6.48 37.86
CA ASP A 429 -10.05 5.12 37.56
C ASP A 429 -10.27 4.94 36.04
N HIS A 430 -11.16 5.76 35.47
CA HIS A 430 -11.46 5.75 34.04
C HIS A 430 -11.45 7.19 33.49
N PRO A 431 -10.99 7.43 32.25
CA PRO A 431 -10.87 8.78 31.68
C PRO A 431 -12.18 9.58 31.69
N THR A 432 -13.31 8.91 31.46
CA THR A 432 -14.63 9.57 31.37
C THR A 432 -15.41 9.62 32.69
N THR A 433 -14.81 9.31 33.85
CA THR A 433 -15.52 9.51 35.13
C THR A 433 -15.64 10.98 35.48
N ALA A 434 -16.65 11.34 36.28
CA ALA A 434 -16.85 12.71 36.73
C ALA A 434 -15.62 13.28 37.45
N ASP A 435 -14.94 12.47 38.27
CA ASP A 435 -13.71 12.87 38.97
C ASP A 435 -12.55 13.15 37.99
N SER A 436 -12.30 12.24 37.04
CA SER A 436 -11.23 12.41 36.04
C SER A 436 -11.47 13.63 35.15
N LEU A 437 -12.70 13.82 34.67
CA LEU A 437 -13.10 14.98 33.86
C LEU A 437 -13.04 16.28 34.69
N GLY A 438 -13.42 16.22 35.96
CA GLY A 438 -13.31 17.35 36.90
C GLY A 438 -11.86 17.77 37.13
N ASN A 439 -10.94 16.82 37.29
CA ASN A 439 -9.50 17.09 37.40
C ASN A 439 -8.96 17.75 36.13
N LEU A 440 -9.31 17.21 34.95
CA LEU A 440 -8.91 17.78 33.66
C LEU A 440 -9.42 19.22 33.49
N ALA A 441 -10.69 19.47 33.81
CA ALA A 441 -11.26 20.81 33.74
C ALA A 441 -10.62 21.78 34.76
N ALA A 442 -10.25 21.29 35.95
CA ALA A 442 -9.59 22.08 36.97
C ALA A 442 -8.18 22.52 36.53
N GLU A 443 -7.41 21.61 35.95
CA GLU A 443 -6.07 21.87 35.42
C GLU A 443 -6.11 22.95 34.33
N LEU A 444 -7.09 22.86 33.43
CA LEU A 444 -7.20 23.78 32.30
C LEU A 444 -7.87 25.12 32.64
N LYS A 445 -8.39 25.31 33.85
CA LYS A 445 -9.23 26.47 34.21
C LYS A 445 -8.56 27.83 34.00
N GLY A 446 -7.24 27.90 34.13
CA GLY A 446 -6.44 29.13 33.99
C GLY A 446 -6.14 29.53 32.53
N TRP A 447 -6.39 28.64 31.58
CA TRP A 447 -6.01 28.84 30.17
C TRP A 447 -7.11 29.52 29.35
N ASP A 448 -6.70 30.37 28.41
CA ASP A 448 -7.60 31.05 27.49
C ASP A 448 -8.16 30.12 26.43
N THR A 449 -9.41 30.36 26.02
CA THR A 449 -10.03 29.60 24.93
C THR A 449 -9.58 30.14 23.57
N TYR A 450 -9.24 29.25 22.63
CA TYR A 450 -9.04 29.65 21.24
C TYR A 450 -10.36 29.57 20.45
N ARG A 451 -10.44 30.35 19.37
CA ARG A 451 -11.64 30.42 18.53
C ARG A 451 -11.76 29.20 17.62
N LYS A 452 -13.00 28.83 17.27
CA LYS A 452 -13.27 27.80 16.27
C LYS A 452 -12.62 28.08 14.91
N SER A 453 -12.58 29.33 14.46
CA SER A 453 -11.89 29.69 13.22
C SER A 453 -10.39 29.41 13.28
N ALA A 454 -9.75 29.65 14.44
CA ALA A 454 -8.35 29.31 14.64
C ALA A 454 -8.12 27.80 14.53
N ARG A 455 -9.05 26.97 15.03
CA ARG A 455 -9.01 25.51 14.83
C ARG A 455 -9.01 25.17 13.35
N GLU A 456 -9.96 25.71 12.61
CA GLU A 456 -10.16 25.40 11.19
C GLU A 456 -8.92 25.79 10.37
N HIS A 457 -8.33 26.96 10.63
CA HIS A 457 -7.10 27.39 9.98
C HIS A 457 -5.94 26.43 10.31
N ARG A 458 -5.74 26.12 11.60
CA ARG A 458 -4.70 25.17 12.05
C ARG A 458 -4.87 23.78 11.42
N THR A 459 -6.11 23.31 11.24
CA THR A 459 -6.39 22.04 10.57
C THR A 459 -5.96 22.06 9.11
N ILE A 460 -6.31 23.08 8.33
CA ILE A 460 -5.87 23.18 6.92
C ILE A 460 -4.34 23.17 6.84
N ARG A 461 -3.67 23.96 7.69
CA ARG A 461 -2.20 24.02 7.69
C ARG A 461 -1.53 22.72 8.11
N ALA A 462 -2.07 22.04 9.13
CA ALA A 462 -1.56 20.75 9.57
C ALA A 462 -1.70 19.67 8.48
N VAL A 463 -2.84 19.62 7.78
CA VAL A 463 -3.03 18.70 6.65
C VAL A 463 -2.08 19.04 5.51
N ALA A 464 -1.85 20.32 5.23
CA ALA A 464 -0.87 20.76 4.23
C ALA A 464 0.55 20.33 4.60
N ASP A 465 0.98 20.51 5.85
CA ASP A 465 2.29 20.06 6.34
C ASP A 465 2.46 18.54 6.13
N TYR A 466 1.44 17.77 6.54
CA TYR A 466 1.45 16.32 6.41
C TYR A 466 1.52 15.87 4.94
N GLN A 467 0.71 16.51 4.09
CA GLN A 467 0.54 16.11 2.69
C GLN A 467 1.71 16.54 1.81
N PHE A 468 2.05 17.83 1.83
CA PHE A 468 2.98 18.45 0.88
C PHE A 468 4.42 18.55 1.42
N GLY A 469 4.61 18.64 2.73
CA GLY A 469 5.94 18.75 3.33
C GLY A 469 5.99 19.72 4.51
N ALA A 470 7.09 19.67 5.27
CA ALA A 470 7.30 20.58 6.39
C ALA A 470 7.21 22.05 5.94
N GLY A 471 6.46 22.87 6.68
CA GLY A 471 6.26 24.30 6.38
C GLY A 471 5.17 24.61 5.35
N ALA A 472 4.63 23.61 4.66
CA ALA A 472 3.62 23.82 3.62
C ALA A 472 2.35 24.51 4.13
N GLY A 473 1.98 24.28 5.39
CA GLY A 473 0.84 24.94 5.99
C GLY A 473 0.98 26.45 6.06
N ASP A 474 2.17 26.97 6.36
CA ASP A 474 2.36 28.42 6.49
C ASP A 474 2.67 29.07 5.14
N GLU A 475 3.44 28.43 4.26
CA GLU A 475 3.72 28.93 2.91
C GLU A 475 2.45 28.98 2.03
N LEU A 476 1.69 27.88 1.99
CA LEU A 476 0.53 27.76 1.10
C LEU A 476 -0.75 28.31 1.72
N PHE A 477 -0.86 28.30 3.05
CA PHE A 477 -2.11 28.62 3.76
C PHE A 477 -1.90 29.55 4.97
N GLY A 478 -0.86 30.40 4.93
CA GLY A 478 -0.50 31.36 5.98
C GLY A 478 -1.51 32.48 6.22
N ASP A 479 -2.13 33.01 5.17
CA ASP A 479 -3.21 34.00 5.27
C ASP A 479 -4.41 33.50 4.47
N ILE A 480 -5.35 32.87 5.19
CA ILE A 480 -6.53 32.25 4.59
C ILE A 480 -7.81 32.60 5.32
N GLY A 481 -8.92 32.60 4.58
CA GLY A 481 -10.25 32.44 5.13
C GLY A 481 -10.70 30.98 5.07
N THR A 482 -11.52 30.54 6.03
CA THR A 482 -12.18 29.23 5.97
C THR A 482 -13.69 29.38 5.76
N GLN A 483 -14.22 28.60 4.81
CA GLN A 483 -15.66 28.46 4.57
C GLN A 483 -16.12 27.02 4.81
N GLY A 484 -17.43 26.84 4.91
CA GLY A 484 -18.07 25.55 5.14
C GLY A 484 -18.18 25.18 6.61
N ARG A 485 -18.42 23.90 6.88
CA ARG A 485 -18.52 23.35 8.23
C ARG A 485 -17.63 22.11 8.31
N TYR A 486 -16.71 22.10 9.26
CA TYR A 486 -15.91 20.91 9.56
C TYR A 486 -16.81 19.66 9.63
N PRO A 487 -16.46 18.56 8.93
CA PRO A 487 -15.16 18.30 8.27
C PRO A 487 -15.01 18.76 6.81
N GLN A 488 -16.00 19.46 6.25
CA GLN A 488 -15.99 19.95 4.86
C GLN A 488 -15.55 21.42 4.82
N LEU A 489 -14.27 21.64 5.09
CA LEU A 489 -13.65 22.98 5.06
C LEU A 489 -13.16 23.32 3.65
N ARG A 490 -13.32 24.59 3.29
CA ARG A 490 -12.76 25.21 2.10
C ARG A 490 -11.80 26.32 2.55
N ALA A 491 -10.62 26.38 1.94
CA ALA A 491 -9.63 27.40 2.19
C ALA A 491 -9.61 28.40 1.01
N ASP A 492 -9.80 29.67 1.34
CA ASP A 492 -9.77 30.80 0.41
C ASP A 492 -8.60 31.72 0.74
N ASP A 493 -8.06 32.40 -0.26
CA ASP A 493 -7.09 33.47 -0.06
C ASP A 493 -7.76 34.77 0.45
N ALA A 494 -6.97 35.85 0.54
CA ALA A 494 -7.43 37.15 1.02
C ALA A 494 -8.46 37.82 0.09
N ASP A 495 -8.44 37.49 -1.21
CA ASP A 495 -9.34 38.04 -2.22
C ASP A 495 -10.62 37.19 -2.38
N GLY A 496 -10.69 36.04 -1.71
CA GLY A 496 -11.83 35.12 -1.71
C GLY A 496 -11.75 34.06 -2.80
N GLU A 497 -10.62 33.91 -3.48
CA GLU A 497 -10.36 32.85 -4.44
C GLU A 497 -10.08 31.53 -3.72
N GLN A 498 -10.69 30.44 -4.20
CA GLN A 498 -10.54 29.13 -3.57
C GLN A 498 -9.16 28.55 -3.88
N LEU A 499 -8.41 28.19 -2.84
CA LEU A 499 -7.12 27.50 -2.97
C LEU A 499 -7.27 25.98 -2.86
N ALA A 500 -8.07 25.53 -1.90
CA ALA A 500 -8.22 24.10 -1.62
C ALA A 500 -9.54 23.76 -0.92
N ALA A 501 -9.90 22.47 -0.95
CA ALA A 501 -10.95 21.89 -0.12
C ALA A 501 -10.42 20.67 0.66
N LEU A 502 -10.84 20.52 1.92
CA LEU A 502 -10.55 19.35 2.73
C LEU A 502 -11.48 18.21 2.34
N ALA A 503 -10.92 17.15 1.77
CA ALA A 503 -11.65 15.94 1.41
C ALA A 503 -11.87 15.07 2.66
N GLN A 504 -13.05 15.16 3.26
CA GLN A 504 -13.45 14.40 4.47
C GLN A 504 -13.18 12.89 4.36
N GLN A 505 -13.27 12.31 3.15
CA GLN A 505 -13.12 10.86 2.96
C GLN A 505 -11.71 10.35 3.28
N TYR A 506 -10.67 11.19 3.16
CA TYR A 506 -9.28 10.77 3.33
C TYR A 506 -8.47 11.72 4.22
N GLY A 507 -9.05 12.86 4.61
CA GLY A 507 -8.38 13.91 5.38
C GLY A 507 -7.18 14.51 4.65
N VAL A 508 -7.34 14.79 3.36
CA VAL A 508 -6.33 15.42 2.49
C VAL A 508 -6.91 16.66 1.82
N LEU A 509 -6.04 17.61 1.46
CA LEU A 509 -6.39 18.79 0.68
C LEU A 509 -6.45 18.44 -0.80
N SER A 510 -7.51 18.93 -1.44
CA SER A 510 -7.73 18.90 -2.88
C SER A 510 -7.53 20.33 -3.40
N LEU A 511 -6.46 20.58 -4.14
CA LEU A 511 -6.13 21.91 -4.65
C LEU A 511 -7.03 22.28 -5.85
N THR A 512 -7.24 23.58 -6.01
CA THR A 512 -7.67 24.21 -7.27
C THR A 512 -6.45 24.56 -8.11
N THR A 513 -6.65 25.10 -9.32
CA THR A 513 -5.54 25.66 -10.11
C THR A 513 -4.87 26.84 -9.43
N ALA A 514 -5.61 27.73 -8.76
CA ALA A 514 -5.05 28.81 -7.95
C ALA A 514 -4.16 28.27 -6.81
N GLY A 515 -4.63 27.25 -6.08
CA GLY A 515 -3.84 26.59 -5.05
C GLY A 515 -2.59 25.90 -5.59
N ALA A 516 -2.69 25.28 -6.78
CA ALA A 516 -1.55 24.66 -7.45
C ALA A 516 -0.51 25.69 -7.93
N ARG A 517 -0.94 26.83 -8.48
CA ARG A 517 -0.02 27.94 -8.84
C ARG A 517 0.72 28.45 -7.62
N ARG A 518 0.00 28.67 -6.52
CA ARG A 518 0.61 29.07 -5.25
C ARG A 518 1.62 28.04 -4.74
N TRP A 519 1.40 26.75 -4.96
CA TRP A 519 2.36 25.70 -4.61
C TRP A 519 3.63 25.80 -5.46
N VAL A 520 3.48 25.90 -6.77
CA VAL A 520 4.60 26.07 -7.72
C VAL A 520 5.43 27.33 -7.41
N ASP A 521 4.77 28.43 -7.04
CA ASP A 521 5.42 29.72 -6.75
C ASP A 521 6.05 29.79 -5.33
N SER A 522 5.91 28.73 -4.53
CA SER A 522 6.43 28.66 -3.16
C SER A 522 7.76 27.90 -3.05
N ASP A 523 8.41 27.99 -1.89
CA ASP A 523 9.61 27.21 -1.58
C ASP A 523 9.30 25.74 -1.19
N VAL A 524 8.01 25.36 -1.11
CA VAL A 524 7.59 23.99 -0.78
C VAL A 524 7.86 23.10 -1.99
N PRO A 525 8.56 21.96 -1.84
CA PRO A 525 8.79 21.03 -2.94
C PRO A 525 7.48 20.65 -3.61
N THR A 526 7.39 20.90 -4.91
CA THR A 526 6.21 20.60 -5.72
C THR A 526 6.39 19.25 -6.41
N LYS A 527 5.32 18.44 -6.40
CA LYS A 527 5.27 17.19 -7.15
C LYS A 527 4.74 17.48 -8.55
N THR A 528 5.63 17.45 -9.53
CA THR A 528 5.34 17.87 -10.90
C THR A 528 5.26 16.68 -11.84
N VAL A 529 4.40 16.81 -12.83
CA VAL A 529 4.25 15.91 -13.96
C VAL A 529 4.27 16.76 -15.23
N GLU A 530 5.38 16.69 -15.97
CA GLU A 530 5.51 17.34 -17.27
C GLU A 530 4.85 16.48 -18.35
N ILE A 531 4.04 17.12 -19.20
CA ILE A 531 3.31 16.45 -20.28
C ILE A 531 3.65 17.05 -21.65
N GLU A 532 3.46 16.23 -22.69
CA GLU A 532 3.51 16.67 -24.09
C GLU A 532 2.48 17.78 -24.40
N PRO A 533 2.60 18.50 -25.54
CA PRO A 533 1.74 19.64 -25.89
C PRO A 533 0.28 19.27 -26.23
N PHE A 534 -0.50 18.90 -25.22
CA PHE A 534 -1.94 18.66 -25.34
C PHE A 534 -2.71 19.17 -24.11
N ILE A 535 -4.03 19.28 -24.25
CA ILE A 535 -4.92 19.69 -23.15
C ILE A 535 -5.62 18.43 -22.60
N PRO A 536 -5.34 18.02 -21.34
CA PRO A 536 -5.97 16.83 -20.77
C PRO A 536 -7.47 16.99 -20.56
N HIS A 537 -8.27 16.10 -21.15
CA HIS A 537 -9.71 15.98 -20.91
C HIS A 537 -10.01 14.76 -20.05
N GLY A 538 -9.92 14.91 -18.73
CA GLY A 538 -10.23 13.87 -17.76
C GLY A 538 -8.99 13.23 -17.13
N SER A 539 -8.13 12.59 -17.93
CA SER A 539 -6.95 11.89 -17.41
C SER A 539 -5.73 12.11 -18.29
N VAL A 540 -4.55 12.04 -17.70
CA VAL A 540 -3.26 11.98 -18.38
C VAL A 540 -2.82 10.51 -18.41
N LEU A 541 -2.52 10.00 -19.60
CA LEU A 541 -2.02 8.65 -19.81
C LEU A 541 -0.48 8.66 -19.81
N ALA A 542 0.14 7.56 -19.41
CA ALA A 542 1.59 7.43 -19.34
C ALA A 542 2.35 7.82 -20.64
N PRO A 543 1.88 7.50 -21.87
CA PRO A 543 2.52 7.96 -23.12
C PRO A 543 2.71 9.48 -23.23
N GLY A 544 1.84 10.26 -22.59
CA GLY A 544 1.87 11.72 -22.68
C GLY A 544 2.77 12.36 -21.62
N ILE A 545 3.47 11.58 -20.80
CA ILE A 545 4.37 12.04 -19.75
C ILE A 545 5.77 12.23 -20.33
N VAL A 546 6.35 13.41 -20.11
CA VAL A 546 7.76 13.70 -20.45
C VAL A 546 8.66 13.38 -19.25
N GLU A 547 8.27 13.86 -18.07
CA GLU A 547 9.00 13.66 -16.81
C GLU A 547 8.05 13.78 -15.61
N ALA A 548 8.28 13.00 -14.57
CA ALA A 548 7.53 13.05 -13.31
C ALA A 548 8.47 12.96 -12.10
N SER A 549 8.15 13.66 -11.02
CA SER A 549 8.94 13.62 -9.78
C SER A 549 8.97 12.21 -9.16
N ASP A 550 10.16 11.70 -8.82
CA ASP A 550 10.35 10.34 -8.28
C ASP A 550 9.67 10.08 -6.93
N ASP A 551 9.41 11.14 -6.16
CA ASP A 551 8.78 11.07 -4.84
C ASP A 551 7.23 11.05 -4.89
N ILE A 552 6.65 11.07 -6.10
CA ILE A 552 5.22 10.83 -6.32
C ILE A 552 4.86 9.41 -5.91
N ARG A 553 3.75 9.28 -5.17
CA ARG A 553 3.09 8.04 -4.79
C ARG A 553 1.65 8.07 -5.27
N VAL A 554 1.07 6.89 -5.46
CA VAL A 554 -0.36 6.75 -5.80
C VAL A 554 -1.21 7.46 -4.75
N GLY A 555 -2.08 8.36 -5.21
CA GLY A 555 -2.95 9.17 -4.37
C GLY A 555 -2.42 10.55 -4.00
N ASP A 556 -1.17 10.90 -4.34
CA ASP A 556 -0.66 12.27 -4.21
C ASP A 556 -1.47 13.25 -5.06
N GLU A 557 -1.58 14.49 -4.58
CA GLU A 557 -1.87 15.64 -5.44
C GLU A 557 -0.61 15.97 -6.24
N VAL A 558 -0.77 16.16 -7.55
CA VAL A 558 0.32 16.50 -8.47
C VAL A 558 -0.07 17.67 -9.35
N VAL A 559 0.90 18.54 -9.61
CA VAL A 559 0.76 19.63 -10.58
C VAL A 559 1.17 19.10 -11.95
N VAL A 560 0.27 19.24 -12.92
CA VAL A 560 0.52 18.85 -14.31
C VAL A 560 0.86 20.11 -15.11
N THR A 561 2.00 20.09 -15.80
CA THR A 561 2.51 21.22 -16.57
C THR A 561 2.89 20.80 -17.97
N GLY A 562 2.53 21.58 -18.98
CA GLY A 562 2.98 21.39 -20.35
C GLY A 562 2.85 22.70 -21.13
N GLU A 563 3.32 22.73 -22.38
CA GLU A 563 3.26 23.96 -23.20
C GLU A 563 1.83 24.46 -23.42
N ALA A 564 0.86 23.56 -23.49
CA ALA A 564 -0.54 23.87 -23.80
C ALA A 564 -1.47 23.87 -22.57
N ALA A 565 -1.02 23.39 -21.41
CA ALA A 565 -1.90 23.18 -20.27
C ALA A 565 -1.19 23.30 -18.91
N PHE A 566 -1.95 23.81 -17.94
CA PHE A 566 -1.61 23.78 -16.53
C PHE A 566 -2.76 23.17 -15.74
N GLY A 567 -2.49 22.29 -14.80
CA GLY A 567 -3.55 21.66 -14.05
C GLY A 567 -3.12 20.99 -12.76
N VAL A 568 -4.10 20.44 -12.06
CA VAL A 568 -3.89 19.65 -10.86
C VAL A 568 -4.75 18.41 -10.89
N GLY A 569 -4.17 17.32 -10.43
CA GLY A 569 -4.81 16.01 -10.43
C GLY A 569 -4.28 15.12 -9.32
N ARG A 570 -4.76 13.87 -9.34
CA ARG A 570 -4.33 12.84 -8.42
C ARG A 570 -3.55 11.76 -9.14
N ALA A 571 -2.34 11.49 -8.67
CA ALA A 571 -1.49 10.43 -9.19
C ALA A 571 -2.17 9.06 -9.07
N GLN A 572 -2.18 8.31 -10.17
CA GLN A 572 -2.60 6.91 -10.26
C GLN A 572 -1.40 5.94 -10.37
N MET A 573 -0.21 6.49 -10.60
CA MET A 573 1.09 5.79 -10.64
C MET A 573 2.07 6.43 -9.65
N HIS A 574 3.13 5.73 -9.27
CA HIS A 574 4.26 6.37 -8.59
C HIS A 574 5.22 6.98 -9.62
N GLY A 575 6.06 7.94 -9.21
CA GLY A 575 6.91 8.72 -10.13
C GLY A 575 7.73 7.87 -11.10
N ALA A 576 8.50 6.91 -10.57
CA ALA A 576 9.29 6.00 -11.39
C ALA A 576 8.46 5.21 -12.44
N GLU A 577 7.21 4.87 -12.12
CA GLU A 577 6.32 4.18 -13.06
C GLU A 577 5.80 5.14 -14.14
N MET A 578 5.49 6.39 -13.80
CA MET A 578 5.12 7.41 -14.80
C MET A 578 6.24 7.63 -15.82
N ASN A 579 7.49 7.59 -15.37
CA ASN A 579 8.67 7.81 -16.21
C ASN A 579 9.01 6.61 -17.11
N SER A 580 8.62 5.39 -16.72
CA SER A 580 9.00 4.17 -17.45
C SER A 580 7.87 3.56 -18.28
N SER A 581 6.62 3.82 -17.93
CA SER A 581 5.48 3.10 -18.52
C SER A 581 5.04 3.71 -19.84
N THR A 582 4.62 2.85 -20.76
CA THR A 582 4.13 3.21 -22.08
C THR A 582 2.60 3.25 -22.17
N ARG A 583 1.89 3.03 -21.06
CA ARG A 583 0.42 2.89 -21.02
C ARG A 583 -0.15 3.04 -19.63
N GLY A 584 -1.48 3.10 -19.55
CA GLY A 584 -2.22 3.24 -18.31
C GLY A 584 -2.42 4.70 -17.90
N ILE A 585 -3.29 4.91 -16.92
CA ILE A 585 -3.60 6.24 -16.40
C ILE A 585 -2.51 6.64 -15.42
N ALA A 586 -1.80 7.75 -15.70
CA ALA A 586 -0.80 8.32 -14.81
C ALA A 586 -1.43 9.30 -13.81
N VAL A 587 -2.30 10.19 -14.29
CA VAL A 587 -2.94 11.22 -13.45
C VAL A 587 -4.43 11.32 -13.76
N GLN A 588 -5.27 11.28 -12.72
CA GLN A 588 -6.67 11.64 -12.82
C GLN A 588 -6.82 13.15 -12.59
N MET A 589 -7.13 13.92 -13.64
CA MET A 589 -7.23 15.37 -13.56
C MET A 589 -8.48 15.81 -12.78
N ARG A 590 -8.34 16.91 -12.02
CA ARG A 590 -9.47 17.58 -11.37
C ARG A 590 -9.77 18.92 -12.03
N HIS A 591 -8.73 19.72 -12.24
CA HIS A 591 -8.82 21.03 -12.87
C HIS A 591 -7.72 21.18 -13.91
N THR A 592 -8.08 21.76 -15.05
CA THR A 592 -7.17 22.02 -16.18
C THR A 592 -7.47 23.41 -16.72
N GLU A 593 -6.42 24.17 -16.98
CA GLU A 593 -6.40 25.45 -17.67
C GLU A 593 -5.60 25.31 -18.97
N GLU A 594 -6.10 25.91 -20.04
CA GLU A 594 -5.38 26.07 -21.31
C GLU A 594 -4.45 27.28 -21.22
N LEU A 595 -3.21 27.16 -21.73
CA LEU A 595 -2.16 28.18 -21.66
C LEU A 595 -1.98 28.99 -22.95
#